data_AF-A0A0G2A4W5-F1
#
_entry.id   AF-A0A0G2A4W5-F1
#
_cell.length_a   1.000
_cell.length_b   1.000
_cell.length_c   1.000
_cell.angle_alpha   90.00
_cell.angle_beta   90.00
_cell.angle_gamma   90.00
#
_symmetry.space_group_name_H-M   'P 1'
#
loop_
_entity.id
_entity.type
_entity.pdbx_description
1 polymer ?
#
loop_
_entity_poly.entity_id
_entity_poly.type
_entity_poly.pdbx_seq_one_letter_code
_entity_poly.pdbx_strand_id
1 'polypeptide(L)' 'MSQGDICRAIDMDRSYMSAIEGGKINVTLAVLEKLANALDVSVDELLK' A
#
# COMPACT_ATOMS: atom_id res chain seq x y z
N MET A 1 1.26 11.58 6.26
CA MET A 1 1.45 11.28 4.83
C MET A 1 0.07 11.06 4.21
N SER A 2 -0.21 11.62 3.02
CA SER A 2 -1.48 11.38 2.31
C SER A 2 -1.39 10.14 1.41
N GLN A 3 -2.52 9.58 0.97
CA GLN A 3 -2.56 8.49 -0.03
C GLN A 3 -1.76 8.84 -1.29
N GLY A 4 -1.84 10.10 -1.72
CA GLY A 4 -1.09 10.61 -2.86
C GLY A 4 0.42 10.66 -2.65
N ASP A 5 0.88 10.81 -1.41
CA ASP A 5 2.31 10.81 -1.09
C ASP A 5 2.85 9.38 -1.14
N ILE A 6 2.09 8.41 -0.61
CA ILE A 6 2.41 6.96 -0.71
C ILE A 6 2.49 6.54 -2.17
N CYS A 7 1.48 6.88 -2.97
CA CYS A 7 1.42 6.55 -4.40
C CYS A 7 2.66 7.06 -5.16
N ARG A 8 3.14 8.27 -4.85
CA ARG A 8 4.37 8.82 -5.44
C ARG A 8 5.63 8.13 -4.94
N ALA A 9 5.66 7.75 -3.66
CA ALA A 9 6.81 7.09 -3.06
C ALA A 9 7.07 5.68 -3.63
N ILE A 10 6.00 4.94 -4.00
CA ILE A 10 6.11 3.55 -4.48
C ILE A 10 5.75 3.35 -5.96
N ASP A 11 5.62 4.46 -6.71
CA ASP A 11 5.23 4.49 -8.13
C ASP A 11 3.95 3.65 -8.39
N MET A 12 2.88 4.01 -7.68
CA MET A 12 1.61 3.31 -7.69
C MET A 12 0.46 4.23 -8.08
N ASP A 13 -0.44 3.71 -8.90
CA ASP A 13 -1.63 4.45 -9.31
C ASP A 13 -2.61 4.65 -8.15
N ARG A 14 -3.20 5.84 -8.06
CA ARG A 14 -4.15 6.18 -6.98
C ARG A 14 -5.42 5.32 -7.00
N SER A 15 -5.90 4.92 -8.18
CA SER A 15 -7.06 4.03 -8.28
C SER A 15 -6.75 2.62 -7.77
N TYR A 16 -5.51 2.15 -8.00
CA TYR A 16 -5.02 0.89 -7.44
C TYR A 16 -4.93 0.96 -5.92
N MET A 17 -4.32 2.02 -5.36
CA MET A 17 -4.27 2.24 -3.91
C MET A 17 -5.67 2.30 -3.28
N SER A 18 -6.61 3.01 -3.91
CA SER A 18 -8.00 3.08 -3.43
C SER A 18 -8.70 1.72 -3.47
N ALA A 19 -8.41 0.88 -4.47
CA ALA A 19 -8.96 -0.46 -4.55
C ALA A 19 -8.40 -1.39 -3.46
N ILE A 20 -7.11 -1.22 -3.10
CA ILE A 20 -6.47 -1.94 -1.97
C ILE A 20 -7.14 -1.55 -0.65
N GLU A 21 -7.21 -0.25 -0.35
CA GLU A 21 -7.84 0.27 0.88
C GLU A 21 -9.31 -0.15 0.99
N GLY A 22 -10.01 -0.24 -0.14
CA GLY A 22 -11.39 -0.71 -0.23
C GLY A 22 -11.57 -2.22 -0.21
N GLY A 23 -10.50 -3.02 -0.08
CA GLY A 23 -10.55 -4.48 -0.07
C GLY A 23 -11.07 -5.10 -1.38
N LYS A 24 -10.99 -4.37 -2.50
CA LYS A 24 -11.53 -4.80 -3.82
C LYS A 24 -10.55 -5.66 -4.62
N ILE A 25 -9.31 -5.77 -4.16
CA ILE A 25 -8.22 -6.46 -4.81
C ILE A 25 -7.33 -7.12 -3.78
N ASN A 26 -6.92 -8.35 -4.08
CA ASN A 26 -5.85 -9.03 -3.36
C ASN A 26 -4.50 -8.61 -3.92
N VAL A 27 -3.60 -8.16 -3.05
CA VAL A 27 -2.24 -7.76 -3.42
C VAL A 27 -1.25 -8.90 -3.22
N THR A 28 -0.11 -8.81 -3.91
CA THR A 28 1.01 -9.73 -3.67
C THR A 28 1.78 -9.33 -2.42
N LEU A 29 2.56 -10.25 -1.86
CA LEU A 29 3.46 -9.94 -0.73
C LEU A 29 4.47 -8.84 -1.09
N ALA A 30 4.95 -8.80 -2.35
CA ALA A 30 5.86 -7.76 -2.80
C ALA A 30 5.22 -6.35 -2.79
N VAL A 31 3.92 -6.25 -3.09
CA VAL A 31 3.18 -4.98 -2.98
C VAL A 31 2.97 -4.62 -1.51
N LEU A 32 2.66 -5.60 -0.66
CA LEU A 32 2.50 -5.41 0.77
C LEU A 32 3.81 -4.90 1.43
N GLU A 33 4.96 -5.46 1.05
CA GLU A 33 6.29 -5.00 1.48
C GLU A 33 6.57 -3.56 1.05
N LYS A 34 6.25 -3.19 -0.20
CA LYS A 34 6.40 -1.80 -0.67
C LYS A 34 5.57 -0.83 0.18
N LEU A 35 4.33 -1.20 0.48
CA LEU A 35 3.43 -0.38 1.30
C LEU A 35 3.96 -0.24 2.73
N ALA A 36 4.37 -1.35 3.35
CA ALA A 36 4.94 -1.36 4.70
C ALA A 36 6.18 -0.46 4.79
N ASN A 37 7.10 -0.60 3.84
CA ASN A 37 8.30 0.23 3.75
C ASN A 37 7.98 1.73 3.56
N ALA A 38 6.98 2.07 2.74
CA ALA A 38 6.58 3.45 2.53
C ALA A 38 5.89 4.08 3.76
N LEU A 39 5.23 3.25 4.56
CA LEU A 39 4.55 3.63 5.80
C LEU A 39 5.46 3.59 7.04
N ASP A 40 6.69 3.08 6.90
CA ASP A 40 7.63 2.86 8.00
C ASP A 40 7.06 1.95 9.11
N VAL A 41 6.40 0.86 8.69
CA VAL A 41 5.80 -0.16 9.55
C VAL A 41 6.25 -1.55 9.11
N SER A 42 6.06 -2.57 9.96
CA SER A 42 6.29 -3.95 9.54
C SER A 42 5.12 -4.51 8.72
N VAL A 43 5.39 -5.51 7.89
CA VAL A 43 4.38 -6.14 7.04
C VAL A 43 3.23 -6.75 7.86
N ASP A 44 3.51 -7.30 9.05
CA ASP A 44 2.49 -7.88 9.93
C ASP A 44 1.51 -6.85 10.49
N GLU A 45 1.87 -5.57 10.53
CA GLU A 45 0.94 -4.49 10.92
C GLU A 45 -0.15 -4.27 9.87
N LEU A 46 0.08 -4.66 8.62
CA LEU A 46 -0.88 -4.57 7.51
C LEU A 46 -1.76 -5.83 7.37
N LEU A 47 -1.54 -6.85 8.19
CA LEU A 47 -2.25 -8.14 8.15
C LEU A 47 -3.25 -8.33 9.32
N LYS A 48 -3.43 -7.29 10.14
CA LYS A 48 -4.28 -7.29 11.34
C LYS A 48 -5.73 -6.92 11.02
#